data_AF-A0A960RKT3-F1
#
_entry.id   AF-A0A960RKT3-F1
#
_cell.length_a   1.000
_cell.length_b   1.000
_cell.length_c   1.000
_cell.angle_alpha   90.00
_cell.angle_beta   90.00
_cell.angle_gamma   90.00
#
_symmetry.space_group_name_H-M   'P 1'
#
loop_
_entity.id
_entity.type
_entity.pdbx_description
1 polymer ?
#
loop_
_entity_poly.entity_id
_entity_poly.type
_entity_poly.pdbx_seq_one_letter_code
_entity_poly.pdbx_strand_id
1 'polypeptide(L)'
;ENKVSVVGRPSVPNWVEYNAIKGGYDVKVTRDERTVANAGRRLIYRYQIQGPNALELIKSVHEGEFPEIKFFNMGDLKIAGRKVRALNHSMSRRGGLELHGPAEDGEVVRDAILKAGEKFGLVQGGARSYSTVSPESGWIPSPMPAIWTPALKEYREWLPANGFEANASIGGSFTSSNIADYYQTPWDLGYGRHVKFDHDFIGRDALEKLESQPHRRKLWLRWSKEDSLKIFASQFGDGPRFKYMEMPNAYYAILPFDKVLVGDKLVGLSTYTVYTVNVKGWFSLAMLDESVADGSEVTLVWGEENGGSPRPTVERHVQTDVRCTVSYNRLNEA
;
A
#
# COMPACT_ATOMS: atom_id res chain seq x y z
N GLU A 1 17.08 23.53 1.53
CA GLU A 1 16.11 24.17 0.60
C GLU A 1 16.28 23.58 -0.80
N ASN A 2 15.25 23.66 -1.65
CA ASN A 2 15.24 23.18 -3.05
C ASN A 2 15.62 21.70 -3.26
N LYS A 3 15.31 20.84 -2.28
CA LYS A 3 15.53 19.38 -2.37
C LYS A 3 14.27 18.66 -1.94
N VAL A 4 13.81 17.75 -2.78
CA VAL A 4 12.67 16.87 -2.51
C VAL A 4 13.10 15.43 -2.77
N SER A 5 12.62 14.50 -1.95
CA SER A 5 12.83 13.06 -2.13
C SER A 5 11.46 12.40 -2.30
N VAL A 6 11.15 11.94 -3.51
CA VAL A 6 9.92 11.18 -3.79
C VAL A 6 10.17 9.70 -3.53
N VAL A 7 9.40 9.11 -2.61
CA VAL A 7 9.57 7.71 -2.18
C VAL A 7 8.26 6.97 -2.38
N GLY A 8 8.30 5.85 -3.12
CA GLY A 8 7.12 5.05 -3.39
C GLY A 8 7.39 3.96 -4.41
N ARG A 9 6.32 3.27 -4.85
CA ARG A 9 6.40 2.37 -6.01
C ARG A 9 6.73 3.18 -7.28
N PRO A 10 7.34 2.55 -8.30
CA PRO A 10 7.91 3.26 -9.46
C PRO A 10 6.95 4.20 -10.21
N SER A 11 5.64 3.93 -10.20
CA SER A 11 4.65 4.71 -10.98
C SER A 11 4.63 6.21 -10.70
N VAL A 12 4.74 6.63 -9.43
CA VAL A 12 4.73 8.05 -9.09
C VAL A 12 6.08 8.72 -9.42
N PRO A 13 7.24 8.16 -9.00
CA PRO A 13 8.52 8.74 -9.39
C PRO A 13 8.76 8.78 -10.91
N ASN A 14 8.29 7.79 -11.68
CA ASN A 14 8.33 7.81 -13.15
C ASN A 14 7.57 9.01 -13.71
N TRP A 15 6.36 9.27 -13.21
CA TRP A 15 5.55 10.41 -13.63
C TRP A 15 6.20 11.75 -13.31
N VAL A 16 6.79 11.88 -12.11
CA VAL A 16 7.50 13.10 -11.69
C VAL A 16 8.72 13.34 -12.56
N GLU A 17 9.53 12.31 -12.84
CA GLU A 17 10.71 12.43 -13.70
C GLU A 17 10.33 12.80 -15.14
N TYR A 18 9.32 12.14 -15.70
CA TYR A 18 8.82 12.46 -17.04
C TYR A 18 8.42 13.93 -17.16
N ASN A 19 7.66 14.46 -16.20
CA ASN A 19 7.23 15.86 -16.24
C ASN A 19 8.38 16.84 -15.97
N ALA A 20 9.34 16.48 -15.11
CA ALA A 20 10.55 17.28 -14.91
C ALA A 20 11.31 17.49 -16.23
N ILE A 21 11.50 16.41 -17.01
CA ILE A 21 12.19 16.43 -18.30
C ILE A 21 11.33 17.14 -19.36
N LYS A 22 10.08 16.69 -19.55
CA LYS A 22 9.19 17.18 -20.61
C LYS A 22 8.83 18.67 -20.41
N GLY A 23 8.61 19.08 -19.17
CA GLY A 23 8.24 20.44 -18.84
C GLY A 23 9.40 21.44 -18.89
N GLY A 24 10.64 20.98 -19.07
CA GLY A 24 11.83 21.86 -19.12
C GLY A 24 12.07 22.60 -17.80
N TYR A 25 11.69 22.02 -16.66
CA TYR A 25 11.86 22.63 -15.35
C TYR A 25 13.35 22.69 -14.98
N ASP A 26 13.78 23.75 -14.29
CA ASP A 26 15.14 23.88 -13.73
C ASP A 26 15.31 22.99 -12.48
N VAL A 27 15.37 21.68 -12.72
CA VAL A 27 15.52 20.67 -11.67
C VAL A 27 16.50 19.59 -12.11
N LYS A 28 17.26 19.06 -11.15
CA LYS A 28 18.09 17.88 -11.35
C LYS A 28 17.42 16.66 -10.72
N VAL A 29 17.20 15.63 -11.53
CA VAL A 29 16.64 14.35 -11.07
C VAL A 29 17.77 13.34 -10.86
N THR A 30 17.73 12.64 -9.73
CA THR A 30 18.57 11.46 -9.45
C THR A 30 17.66 10.29 -9.14
N ARG A 31 17.80 9.19 -9.88
CA ARG A 31 17.04 7.95 -9.68
C ARG A 31 17.84 6.96 -8.83
N ASP A 32 17.31 6.65 -7.64
CA ASP A 32 17.78 5.55 -6.78
C ASP A 32 16.74 4.42 -6.84
N GLU A 33 16.94 3.50 -7.77
CA GLU A 33 16.00 2.41 -8.03
C GLU A 33 15.87 1.47 -6.82
N ARG A 34 14.70 0.86 -6.68
CA ARG A 34 14.45 -0.16 -5.65
C ARG A 34 15.44 -1.31 -5.82
N THR A 35 15.81 -1.98 -4.72
CA THR A 35 16.85 -3.02 -4.70
C THR A 35 16.69 -4.09 -5.78
N VAL A 36 15.46 -4.57 -6.03
CA VAL A 36 15.21 -5.60 -7.07
C VAL A 36 15.48 -5.14 -8.51
N ALA A 37 15.61 -3.84 -8.74
CA ALA A 37 15.91 -3.21 -10.02
C ALA A 37 17.20 -2.38 -9.98
N ASN A 38 18.00 -2.51 -8.92
CA ASN A 38 19.20 -1.73 -8.70
C ASN A 38 20.40 -2.67 -8.57
N ALA A 39 21.29 -2.65 -9.55
CA ALA A 39 22.51 -3.47 -9.56
C ALA A 39 23.60 -2.96 -8.61
N GLY A 40 23.47 -1.71 -8.12
CA GLY A 40 24.37 -1.10 -7.17
C GLY A 40 23.82 -1.15 -5.74
N ARG A 41 24.22 -0.18 -4.93
CA ARG A 41 23.69 0.03 -3.58
C ARG A 41 22.66 1.15 -3.56
N ARG A 42 21.74 1.07 -2.60
CA ARG A 42 20.83 2.17 -2.28
C ARG A 42 21.62 3.39 -1.80
N LEU A 43 21.14 4.59 -2.10
CA LEU A 43 21.79 5.84 -1.67
C LEU A 43 21.44 6.21 -0.23
N ILE A 44 20.22 5.88 0.20
CA ILE A 44 19.64 6.30 1.47
C ILE A 44 19.06 5.06 2.18
N TYR A 45 19.41 4.86 3.45
CA TYR A 45 18.68 3.91 4.30
C TYR A 45 17.36 4.54 4.75
N ARG A 46 16.33 3.72 4.97
CA ARG A 46 15.07 4.15 5.58
C ARG A 46 14.59 3.08 6.54
N TYR A 47 14.40 3.47 7.79
CA TYR A 47 13.85 2.62 8.85
C TYR A 47 12.60 3.26 9.43
N GLN A 48 11.69 2.46 9.96
CA GLN A 48 10.62 2.98 10.79
C GLN A 48 10.66 2.27 12.14
N ILE A 49 10.69 3.08 13.20
CA ILE A 49 10.60 2.60 14.57
C ILE A 49 9.20 2.98 15.05
N GLN A 50 8.37 1.97 15.30
CA GLN A 50 6.93 2.11 15.50
C GLN A 50 6.48 1.27 16.69
N GLY A 51 5.41 1.71 17.36
CA GLY A 51 4.83 0.99 18.49
C GLY A 51 4.82 1.82 19.77
N PRO A 52 4.21 1.31 20.85
CA PRO A 52 3.94 2.09 22.06
C PRO A 52 5.21 2.65 22.74
N ASN A 53 6.34 1.95 22.59
CA ASN A 53 7.62 2.34 23.17
C ASN A 53 8.55 3.08 22.19
N ALA A 54 8.12 3.30 20.93
CA ALA A 54 9.00 3.74 19.87
C ALA A 54 9.62 5.11 20.12
N LEU A 55 8.82 6.08 20.60
CA LEU A 55 9.33 7.43 20.82
C LEU A 55 10.34 7.48 21.96
N GLU A 56 10.10 6.77 23.06
CA GLU A 56 11.03 6.69 24.19
C GLU A 56 12.32 5.98 23.80
N LEU A 57 12.24 4.92 22.98
CA LEU A 57 13.42 4.30 22.39
C LEU A 57 14.23 5.30 21.55
N ILE A 58 13.58 6.02 20.62
CA ILE A 58 14.29 6.97 19.75
C ILE A 58 14.93 8.10 20.58
N LYS A 59 14.22 8.63 21.59
CA LYS A 59 14.78 9.60 22.54
C LYS A 59 16.02 9.06 23.24
N SER A 60 16.00 7.80 23.68
CA SER A 60 17.12 7.21 24.42
C SER A 60 18.42 7.06 23.62
N VAL A 61 18.32 7.00 22.29
CA VAL A 61 19.49 6.90 21.39
C VAL A 61 19.85 8.23 20.73
N HIS A 62 19.03 9.26 20.92
CA HIS A 62 19.30 10.58 20.41
C HIS A 62 20.35 11.30 21.28
N GLU A 63 21.37 11.84 20.63
CA GLU A 63 22.37 12.72 21.25
C GLU A 63 21.92 14.19 21.16
N GLY A 64 21.56 14.78 22.29
CA GLY A 64 21.18 16.19 22.40
C GLY A 64 19.76 16.39 22.94
N GLU A 65 19.27 17.62 22.81
CA GLU A 65 17.88 17.95 23.13
C GLU A 65 16.97 17.41 22.04
N PHE A 66 15.96 16.63 22.44
CA PHE A 66 15.05 16.01 21.50
C PHE A 66 14.11 17.05 20.88
N PRO A 67 14.06 17.19 19.53
CA PRO A 67 13.23 18.20 18.89
C PRO A 67 11.74 17.85 18.95
N GLU A 68 10.88 18.86 19.04
CA GLU A 68 9.45 18.69 18.79
C GLU A 68 9.22 18.51 17.27
N ILE A 69 8.69 17.35 16.87
CA ILE A 69 8.39 17.04 15.48
C ILE A 69 6.89 16.79 15.35
N LYS A 70 6.14 17.72 14.75
CA LYS A 70 4.70 17.58 14.47
C LYS A 70 4.44 16.51 13.41
N PHE A 71 3.22 15.97 13.37
CA PHE A 71 2.85 14.93 12.40
C PHE A 71 3.12 15.40 10.96
N PHE A 72 3.82 14.56 10.19
CA PHE A 72 4.26 14.82 8.82
C PHE A 72 5.27 15.99 8.65
N ASN A 73 5.82 16.49 9.75
CA ASN A 73 7.00 17.35 9.73
C ASN A 73 8.27 16.50 9.90
N MET A 74 9.40 17.11 9.53
CA MET A 74 10.71 16.50 9.67
C MET A 74 11.55 17.23 10.72
N GLY A 75 12.35 16.48 11.47
CA GLY A 75 13.36 16.99 12.39
C GLY A 75 14.74 16.36 12.14
N ASP A 76 15.74 16.91 12.81
CA ASP A 76 17.10 16.39 12.81
C ASP A 76 17.37 15.66 14.13
N LEU A 77 17.89 14.45 14.02
CA LEU A 77 18.39 13.67 15.13
C LEU A 77 19.88 13.38 14.92
N LYS A 78 20.51 12.96 16.00
CA LYS A 78 21.87 12.43 16.02
C LYS A 78 21.86 11.10 16.77
N ILE A 79 22.32 10.02 16.14
CA ILE A 79 22.34 8.66 16.72
C ILE A 79 23.71 8.06 16.43
N ALA A 80 24.43 7.62 17.46
CA ALA A 80 25.78 7.04 17.36
C ALA A 80 26.74 7.90 16.52
N GLY A 81 26.74 9.21 16.77
CA GLY A 81 27.56 10.18 16.06
C GLY A 81 27.09 10.53 14.65
N ARG A 82 26.03 9.90 14.12
CA ARG A 82 25.53 10.11 12.75
C ARG A 82 24.33 11.03 12.72
N LYS A 83 24.26 11.88 11.66
CA LYS A 83 23.11 12.73 11.41
C LYS A 83 21.97 11.88 10.83
N VAL A 84 20.79 11.98 11.42
CA VAL A 84 19.61 11.21 11.02
C VAL A 84 18.47 12.19 10.79
N ARG A 85 17.83 12.14 9.63
CA ARG A 85 16.57 12.84 9.40
C ARG A 85 15.43 11.99 9.89
N ALA A 86 14.54 12.59 10.67
CA ALA A 86 13.36 11.94 11.19
C ALA A 86 12.11 12.59 10.60
N LEU A 87 11.18 11.78 10.10
CA LEU A 87 9.83 12.18 9.70
C LEU A 87 8.87 11.62 10.75
N ASN A 88 8.03 12.48 11.34
CA ASN A 88 6.96 12.00 12.21
C ASN A 88 5.85 11.38 11.34
N HIS A 89 5.89 10.06 11.27
CA HIS A 89 4.97 9.24 10.51
C HIS A 89 4.72 7.96 11.30
N SER A 90 3.46 7.51 11.35
CA SER A 90 3.11 6.28 12.06
C SER A 90 2.31 5.33 11.19
N MET A 91 2.98 4.28 10.70
CA MET A 91 2.33 3.19 9.98
C MET A 91 1.55 2.24 10.91
N SER A 92 1.96 2.12 12.19
CA SER A 92 1.22 1.31 13.19
C SER A 92 0.14 2.11 13.94
N ARG A 93 0.10 3.44 13.74
CA ARG A 93 -0.72 4.42 14.48
C ARG A 93 -0.56 4.39 16.01
N ARG A 94 0.54 3.79 16.51
CA ARG A 94 0.91 3.74 17.93
C ARG A 94 2.06 4.70 18.26
N GLY A 95 2.34 5.67 17.37
CA GLY A 95 3.48 6.59 17.48
C GLY A 95 4.77 5.98 16.94
N GLY A 96 5.68 6.85 16.47
CA GLY A 96 6.94 6.45 15.86
C GLY A 96 7.49 7.49 14.90
N LEU A 97 8.70 7.24 14.40
CA LEU A 97 9.33 8.06 13.36
C LEU A 97 9.84 7.16 12.23
N GLU A 98 9.79 7.70 11.01
CA GLU A 98 10.64 7.22 9.93
C GLU A 98 12.01 7.91 10.02
N LEU A 99 13.08 7.12 10.00
CA LEU A 99 14.46 7.57 10.10
C LEU A 99 15.18 7.32 8.78
N HIS A 100 15.90 8.30 8.28
CA HIS A 100 16.68 8.14 7.05
C HIS A 100 17.98 8.96 7.05
N GLY A 101 18.95 8.48 6.26
CA GLY A 101 20.28 9.08 6.11
C GLY A 101 21.09 8.38 5.02
N PRO A 102 22.36 8.78 4.82
CA PRO A 102 23.25 8.14 3.85
C PRO A 102 23.36 6.63 4.09
N ALA A 103 23.29 5.81 3.05
CA ALA A 103 23.26 4.36 3.20
C ALA A 103 24.47 3.79 3.98
N GLU A 104 25.66 4.38 3.87
CA GLU A 104 26.84 3.99 4.65
C GLU A 104 26.68 4.14 6.17
N ASP A 105 25.78 5.01 6.64
CA ASP A 105 25.51 5.19 8.07
C ASP A 105 24.45 4.21 8.60
N GLY A 106 23.75 3.49 7.70
CA GLY A 106 22.57 2.72 8.03
C GLY A 106 22.82 1.63 9.08
N GLU A 107 23.90 0.86 8.94
CA GLU A 107 24.22 -0.22 9.88
C GLU A 107 24.57 0.33 11.27
N VAL A 108 25.37 1.39 11.35
CA VAL A 108 25.74 2.03 12.62
C VAL A 108 24.50 2.53 13.37
N VAL A 109 23.57 3.19 12.66
CA VAL A 109 22.32 3.70 13.24
C VAL A 109 21.40 2.54 13.64
N ARG A 110 21.25 1.52 12.79
CA ARG A 110 20.44 0.33 13.07
C ARG A 110 20.93 -0.37 14.33
N ASP A 111 22.23 -0.64 14.43
CA ASP A 111 22.79 -1.43 15.53
C ASP A 111 22.68 -0.68 16.87
N ALA A 112 22.82 0.66 16.86
CA ALA A 112 22.56 1.49 18.03
C ALA A 112 21.11 1.40 18.50
N ILE A 113 20.15 1.46 17.57
CA ILE A 113 18.72 1.33 17.86
C ILE A 113 18.40 -0.07 18.39
N LEU A 114 18.94 -1.13 17.78
CA LEU A 114 18.67 -2.51 18.21
C LEU A 114 19.20 -2.76 19.62
N LYS A 115 20.44 -2.34 19.91
CA LYS A 115 21.05 -2.48 21.23
C LYS A 115 20.27 -1.77 22.32
N ALA A 116 19.82 -0.53 22.07
CA ALA A 116 18.96 0.18 23.02
C ALA A 116 17.57 -0.45 23.11
N GLY A 117 17.06 -0.95 21.98
CA GLY A 117 15.75 -1.55 21.80
C GLY A 117 15.47 -2.78 22.65
N GLU A 118 16.51 -3.52 23.08
CA GLU A 118 16.37 -4.66 23.99
C GLU A 118 15.59 -4.28 25.27
N LYS A 119 15.86 -3.10 25.84
CA LYS A 119 15.18 -2.59 27.04
C LYS A 119 13.70 -2.23 26.81
N PHE A 120 13.32 -2.01 25.55
CA PHE A 120 11.98 -1.59 25.15
C PHE A 120 11.18 -2.72 24.49
N GLY A 121 11.74 -3.93 24.42
CA GLY A 121 11.13 -5.08 23.75
C GLY A 121 11.05 -4.92 22.22
N LEU A 122 11.99 -4.18 21.61
CA LEU A 122 12.04 -4.01 20.17
C LEU A 122 12.27 -5.35 19.47
N VAL A 123 11.48 -5.62 18.44
CA VAL A 123 11.66 -6.78 17.55
C VAL A 123 11.72 -6.30 16.11
N GLN A 124 12.61 -6.89 15.32
CA GLN A 124 12.73 -6.57 13.90
C GLN A 124 11.60 -7.21 13.09
N GLY A 125 10.89 -6.39 12.32
CA GLY A 125 9.93 -6.87 11.32
C GLY A 125 10.64 -7.33 10.04
N GLY A 126 10.30 -8.52 9.55
CA GLY A 126 10.76 -9.03 8.25
C GLY A 126 9.83 -8.62 7.10
N ALA A 127 10.25 -8.88 5.85
CA ALA A 127 9.47 -8.51 4.66
C ALA A 127 8.06 -9.13 4.64
N ARG A 128 7.91 -10.37 5.15
CA ARG A 128 6.61 -11.08 5.21
C ARG A 128 5.60 -10.33 6.08
N SER A 129 5.99 -9.92 7.30
CA SER A 129 5.12 -9.16 8.20
C SER A 129 4.99 -7.69 7.82
N TYR A 130 6.04 -7.05 7.27
CA TYR A 130 5.98 -5.66 6.82
C TYR A 130 4.85 -5.44 5.79
N SER A 131 4.62 -6.42 4.91
CA SER A 131 3.59 -6.33 3.86
C SER A 131 2.16 -6.19 4.39
N THR A 132 1.89 -6.53 5.66
CA THR A 132 0.54 -6.47 6.25
C THR A 132 0.24 -5.17 6.99
N VAL A 133 1.26 -4.36 7.27
CA VAL A 133 1.11 -3.10 8.01
C VAL A 133 0.23 -2.11 7.24
N SER A 134 0.40 -2.04 5.91
CA SER A 134 -0.34 -1.11 5.07
C SER A 134 -1.86 -1.36 5.11
N PRO A 135 -2.36 -2.59 4.84
CA PRO A 135 -3.78 -2.90 5.03
C PRO A 135 -4.28 -2.64 6.45
N GLU A 136 -3.52 -2.98 7.48
CA GLU A 136 -3.92 -2.73 8.87
C GLU A 136 -4.08 -1.22 9.16
N SER A 137 -3.22 -0.38 8.56
CA SER A 137 -3.25 1.08 8.71
C SER A 137 -4.31 1.80 7.85
N GLY A 138 -4.83 1.12 6.82
CA GLY A 138 -5.81 1.67 5.86
C GLY A 138 -5.20 2.29 4.61
N TRP A 139 -3.95 1.96 4.28
CA TRP A 139 -3.29 2.44 3.07
C TRP A 139 -3.36 1.38 1.96
N ILE A 140 -3.80 1.79 0.76
CA ILE A 140 -3.82 0.98 -0.47
C ILE A 140 -2.48 1.26 -1.19
N PRO A 141 -1.51 0.32 -1.18
CA PRO A 141 -0.13 0.64 -1.56
C PRO A 141 0.14 0.74 -3.07
N SER A 142 -0.75 0.20 -3.92
CA SER A 142 -0.53 0.17 -5.38
C SER A 142 -1.86 0.30 -6.13
N PRO A 143 -2.35 1.52 -6.30
CA PRO A 143 -3.42 1.76 -7.27
C PRO A 143 -2.95 1.42 -8.69
N MET A 144 -3.90 1.13 -9.58
CA MET A 144 -3.63 0.89 -10.99
C MET A 144 -3.02 2.16 -11.61
N PRO A 145 -1.86 2.10 -12.28
CA PRO A 145 -1.36 3.21 -13.08
C PRO A 145 -2.36 3.51 -14.21
N ALA A 146 -3.17 4.55 -14.05
CA ALA A 146 -4.26 4.92 -14.95
C ALA A 146 -3.77 5.62 -16.23
N ILE A 147 -2.84 4.97 -16.93
CA ILE A 147 -2.03 5.57 -17.99
C ILE A 147 -2.36 5.06 -19.39
N TRP A 148 -3.29 4.13 -19.54
CA TRP A 148 -3.60 3.46 -20.81
C TRP A 148 -4.67 4.21 -21.61
N THR A 149 -4.45 5.50 -21.86
CA THR A 149 -5.39 6.39 -22.56
C THR A 149 -4.72 7.10 -23.76
N PRO A 150 -5.44 7.51 -24.82
CA PRO A 150 -4.82 8.23 -25.93
C PRO A 150 -4.02 9.48 -25.51
N ALA A 151 -4.53 10.24 -24.53
CA ALA A 151 -3.90 11.46 -24.02
C ALA A 151 -2.51 11.24 -23.39
N LEU A 152 -2.24 10.04 -22.87
CA LEU A 152 -0.96 9.70 -22.22
C LEU A 152 -0.01 8.91 -23.12
N LYS A 153 -0.22 8.95 -24.45
CA LYS A 153 0.61 8.22 -25.42
C LYS A 153 2.10 8.53 -25.26
N GLU A 154 2.49 9.79 -25.26
CA GLU A 154 3.89 10.20 -25.15
C GLU A 154 4.54 9.73 -23.83
N TYR A 155 3.77 9.72 -22.74
CA TYR A 155 4.27 9.19 -21.46
C TYR A 155 4.52 7.69 -21.55
N ARG A 156 3.61 6.94 -22.18
CA ARG A 156 3.79 5.49 -22.41
C ARG A 156 4.96 5.18 -23.35
N GLU A 157 5.21 6.01 -24.36
CA GLU A 157 6.36 5.87 -25.27
C GLU A 157 7.69 6.16 -24.57
N TRP A 158 7.68 7.02 -23.54
CA TRP A 158 8.85 7.30 -22.71
C TRP A 158 9.16 6.18 -21.70
N LEU A 159 8.14 5.50 -21.17
CA LEU A 159 8.31 4.42 -20.20
C LEU A 159 9.05 3.21 -20.81
N PRO A 160 9.95 2.56 -20.05
CA PRO A 160 10.65 1.38 -20.54
C PRO A 160 9.70 0.19 -20.72
N ALA A 161 9.87 -0.56 -21.81
CA ALA A 161 9.04 -1.71 -22.13
C ALA A 161 9.15 -2.87 -21.12
N ASN A 162 10.25 -2.92 -20.35
CA ASN A 162 10.43 -3.85 -19.23
C ASN A 162 10.31 -3.15 -17.85
N GLY A 163 9.70 -1.96 -17.83
CA GLY A 163 9.44 -1.18 -16.61
C GLY A 163 8.37 -1.79 -15.71
N PHE A 164 8.12 -1.11 -14.59
CA PHE A 164 7.12 -1.53 -13.61
C PHE A 164 5.71 -1.61 -14.22
N GLU A 165 5.29 -0.59 -14.96
CA GLU A 165 3.95 -0.49 -15.54
C GLU A 165 3.70 -1.55 -16.61
N ALA A 166 4.72 -1.88 -17.41
CA ALA A 166 4.64 -2.93 -18.42
C ALA A 166 4.60 -4.35 -17.84
N ASN A 167 5.19 -4.54 -16.65
CA ASN A 167 5.23 -5.83 -15.95
C ASN A 167 4.23 -5.94 -14.78
N ALA A 168 3.40 -4.91 -14.55
CA ALA A 168 2.42 -4.93 -13.48
C ALA A 168 1.38 -6.01 -13.76
N SER A 169 1.18 -6.93 -12.81
CA SER A 169 0.14 -7.95 -12.89
C SER A 169 -1.15 -7.47 -12.22
N ILE A 170 -2.27 -7.68 -12.90
CA ILE A 170 -3.62 -7.64 -12.33
C ILE A 170 -3.98 -9.07 -11.89
N GLY A 171 -4.65 -9.23 -10.76
CA GLY A 171 -5.16 -10.54 -10.33
C GLY A 171 -6.36 -10.42 -9.39
N GLY A 172 -7.08 -11.51 -9.21
CA GLY A 172 -8.35 -11.53 -8.46
C GLY A 172 -9.56 -11.84 -9.32
N SER A 173 -10.74 -11.86 -8.70
CA SER A 173 -12.00 -12.23 -9.34
C SER A 173 -12.60 -11.17 -10.26
N PHE A 174 -12.14 -9.92 -10.21
CA PHE A 174 -12.64 -8.86 -11.08
C PHE A 174 -12.04 -8.92 -12.48
N THR A 175 -12.91 -9.15 -13.46
CA THR A 175 -12.58 -9.25 -14.88
C THR A 175 -13.34 -8.19 -15.67
N SER A 176 -12.61 -7.37 -16.43
CA SER A 176 -13.17 -6.46 -17.42
C SER A 176 -12.29 -6.44 -18.67
N SER A 177 -12.91 -6.33 -19.84
CA SER A 177 -12.23 -6.09 -21.12
C SER A 177 -11.79 -4.63 -21.28
N ASN A 178 -12.29 -3.72 -20.44
CA ASN A 178 -11.90 -2.32 -20.40
C ASN A 178 -10.96 -2.05 -19.23
N ILE A 179 -9.70 -1.72 -19.54
CA ILE A 179 -8.68 -1.45 -18.52
C ILE A 179 -9.04 -0.24 -17.61
N ALA A 180 -9.86 0.68 -18.10
CA ALA A 180 -10.28 1.85 -17.33
C ALA A 180 -11.18 1.49 -16.13
N ASP A 181 -11.83 0.33 -16.16
CA ASP A 181 -12.67 -0.13 -15.03
C ASP A 181 -11.83 -0.49 -13.79
N TYR A 182 -10.51 -0.65 -13.97
CA TYR A 182 -9.53 -0.86 -12.91
C TYR A 182 -8.96 0.45 -12.36
N TYR A 183 -9.34 1.61 -12.89
CA TYR A 183 -8.78 2.89 -12.44
C TYR A 183 -9.44 3.35 -11.15
N GLN A 184 -8.66 4.08 -10.34
CA GLN A 184 -9.11 4.68 -9.10
C GLN A 184 -9.03 6.20 -9.18
N THR A 185 -9.99 6.86 -8.57
CA THR A 185 -9.99 8.29 -8.28
C THR A 185 -9.37 8.56 -6.90
N PRO A 186 -9.05 9.83 -6.57
CA PRO A 186 -8.64 10.19 -5.22
C PRO A 186 -9.66 9.78 -4.14
N TRP A 187 -10.97 9.84 -4.41
CA TRP A 187 -11.99 9.47 -3.42
C TRP A 187 -12.01 7.98 -3.12
N ASP A 188 -11.89 7.14 -4.16
CA ASP A 188 -11.78 5.68 -4.01
C ASP A 188 -10.67 5.29 -3.02
N LEU A 189 -9.55 6.02 -3.04
CA LEU A 189 -8.36 5.74 -2.22
C LEU A 189 -8.37 6.43 -0.84
N GLY A 190 -9.42 7.21 -0.54
CA GLY A 190 -9.53 8.04 0.66
C GLY A 190 -8.63 9.28 0.64
N TYR A 191 -8.24 9.73 -0.55
CA TYR A 191 -7.43 10.93 -0.80
C TYR A 191 -8.25 12.15 -1.21
N GLY A 192 -9.57 12.05 -1.36
CA GLY A 192 -10.44 13.19 -1.72
C GLY A 192 -10.21 14.44 -0.86
N ARG A 193 -10.01 14.28 0.45
CA ARG A 193 -9.68 15.38 1.38
C ARG A 193 -8.36 16.13 1.10
N HIS A 194 -7.46 15.50 0.34
CA HIS A 194 -6.17 16.08 -0.07
C HIS A 194 -6.26 16.83 -1.39
N VAL A 195 -7.37 16.72 -2.11
CA VAL A 195 -7.63 17.54 -3.30
C VAL A 195 -7.90 18.97 -2.85
N LYS A 196 -7.16 19.91 -3.42
CA LYS A 196 -7.27 21.35 -3.14
C LYS A 196 -7.25 22.09 -4.47
N PHE A 197 -8.35 22.78 -4.78
CA PHE A 197 -8.52 23.57 -6.02
C PHE A 197 -7.98 25.01 -5.86
N ASP A 198 -6.95 25.18 -5.03
CA ASP A 198 -6.30 26.46 -4.70
C ASP A 198 -5.04 26.72 -5.54
N HIS A 199 -4.69 25.81 -6.45
CA HIS A 199 -3.57 25.93 -7.39
C HIS A 199 -3.85 25.10 -8.66
N ASP A 200 -3.05 25.35 -9.69
CA ASP A 200 -3.14 24.60 -10.95
C ASP A 200 -2.36 23.29 -10.86
N PHE A 201 -2.98 22.20 -11.33
CA PHE A 201 -2.35 20.88 -11.41
C PHE A 201 -2.97 20.04 -12.52
N ILE A 202 -2.21 19.07 -13.02
CA ILE A 202 -2.67 18.16 -14.08
C ILE A 202 -3.87 17.36 -13.59
N GLY A 203 -4.98 17.44 -14.32
CA GLY A 203 -6.22 16.72 -14.00
C GLY A 203 -7.20 17.50 -13.13
N ARG A 204 -6.91 18.77 -12.78
CA ARG A 204 -7.79 19.66 -12.01
C ARG A 204 -9.24 19.66 -12.52
N ASP A 205 -9.46 20.03 -13.78
CA ASP A 205 -10.80 20.11 -14.38
C ASP A 205 -11.58 18.79 -14.31
N ALA A 206 -10.87 17.65 -14.39
CA ALA A 206 -11.48 16.34 -14.27
C ALA A 206 -11.93 16.06 -12.83
N LEU A 207 -11.10 16.44 -11.84
CA LEU A 207 -11.46 16.30 -10.42
C LEU A 207 -12.59 17.26 -10.01
N GLU A 208 -12.61 18.50 -10.52
CA GLU A 208 -13.71 19.44 -10.27
C GLU A 208 -15.06 18.87 -10.75
N LYS A 209 -15.09 18.21 -11.92
CA LYS A 209 -16.30 17.53 -12.44
C LYS A 209 -16.73 16.32 -11.61
N LEU A 210 -15.79 15.66 -10.95
CA LEU A 210 -16.04 14.47 -10.14
C LEU A 210 -16.45 14.82 -8.71
N GLU A 211 -16.07 15.98 -8.18
CA GLU A 211 -16.24 16.32 -6.76
C GLU A 211 -17.65 16.07 -6.24
N SER A 212 -18.68 16.50 -6.98
CA SER A 212 -20.09 16.38 -6.60
C SER A 212 -20.76 15.06 -7.00
N GLN A 213 -20.03 14.12 -7.62
CA GLN A 213 -20.58 12.83 -8.02
C GLN A 213 -20.51 11.82 -6.86
N PRO A 214 -21.33 10.76 -6.89
CA PRO A 214 -21.17 9.65 -5.95
C PRO A 214 -19.80 8.99 -6.12
N HIS A 215 -19.16 8.65 -5.01
CA HIS A 215 -17.83 8.02 -5.01
C HIS A 215 -17.87 6.63 -4.38
N ARG A 216 -16.81 5.84 -4.61
CA ARG A 216 -16.53 4.72 -3.71
C ARG A 216 -15.76 5.23 -2.50
N ARG A 217 -15.93 4.52 -1.40
CA ARG A 217 -15.27 4.77 -0.13
C ARG A 217 -14.28 3.66 0.18
N LYS A 218 -13.06 4.06 0.53
CA LYS A 218 -12.07 3.14 1.12
C LYS A 218 -12.50 2.67 2.51
N LEU A 219 -12.46 1.37 2.73
CA LEU A 219 -12.88 0.72 3.98
C LEU A 219 -12.18 -0.63 4.19
N TRP A 220 -12.53 -1.32 5.28
CA TRP A 220 -12.09 -2.69 5.57
C TRP A 220 -13.23 -3.69 5.40
N LEU A 221 -12.90 -4.87 4.88
CA LEU A 221 -13.79 -6.03 4.87
C LEU A 221 -13.26 -7.07 5.83
N ARG A 222 -14.01 -7.35 6.91
CA ARG A 222 -13.70 -8.44 7.84
C ARG A 222 -14.25 -9.75 7.27
N TRP A 223 -13.39 -10.69 6.93
CA TRP A 223 -13.81 -11.96 6.34
C TRP A 223 -14.43 -12.88 7.39
N SER A 224 -15.45 -13.64 6.99
CA SER A 224 -16.07 -14.66 7.82
C SER A 224 -15.04 -15.72 8.22
N LYS A 225 -15.06 -16.11 9.51
CA LYS A 225 -14.23 -17.20 10.03
C LYS A 225 -14.53 -18.51 9.31
N GLU A 226 -15.80 -18.82 9.11
CA GLU A 226 -16.24 -20.08 8.50
C GLU A 226 -15.72 -20.17 7.05
N ASP A 227 -15.93 -19.12 6.26
CA ASP A 227 -15.54 -19.10 4.85
C ASP A 227 -14.01 -19.08 4.69
N SER A 228 -13.30 -18.39 5.59
CA SER A 228 -11.84 -18.43 5.65
C SER A 228 -11.33 -19.85 5.93
N LEU A 229 -11.93 -20.55 6.90
CA LEU A 229 -11.54 -21.93 7.24
C LEU A 229 -11.87 -22.92 6.11
N LYS A 230 -12.99 -22.72 5.41
CA LYS A 230 -13.37 -23.48 4.21
C LYS A 230 -12.27 -23.39 3.13
N ILE A 231 -11.69 -22.20 2.91
CA ILE A 231 -10.60 -22.03 1.94
C ILE A 231 -9.35 -22.82 2.34
N PHE A 232 -8.95 -22.75 3.62
CA PHE A 232 -7.81 -23.56 4.11
C PHE A 232 -8.07 -25.06 4.02
N ALA A 233 -9.26 -25.51 4.42
CA ALA A 233 -9.63 -26.91 4.39
C ALA A 233 -9.60 -27.47 2.96
N SER A 234 -9.99 -26.66 1.96
CA SER A 234 -9.98 -27.07 0.55
C SER A 234 -8.60 -27.39 -0.04
N GLN A 235 -7.52 -27.08 0.68
CA GLN A 235 -6.17 -27.45 0.26
C GLN A 235 -5.82 -28.92 0.57
N PHE A 236 -6.71 -29.62 1.28
CA PHE A 236 -6.53 -31.01 1.70
C PHE A 236 -7.71 -31.88 1.23
N GLY A 237 -7.39 -33.08 0.73
CA GLY A 237 -8.38 -34.04 0.22
C GLY A 237 -8.71 -33.87 -1.27
N ASP A 238 -9.72 -34.61 -1.73
CA ASP A 238 -10.05 -34.76 -3.16
C ASP A 238 -11.16 -33.81 -3.66
N GLY A 239 -11.60 -32.88 -2.80
CA GLY A 239 -12.65 -31.90 -3.11
C GLY A 239 -12.19 -30.76 -4.03
N PRO A 240 -13.11 -29.84 -4.40
CA PRO A 240 -12.73 -28.65 -5.15
C PRO A 240 -11.76 -27.79 -4.32
N ARG A 241 -10.63 -27.43 -4.93
CA ARG A 241 -9.63 -26.54 -4.33
C ARG A 241 -9.98 -25.08 -4.60
N PHE A 242 -10.17 -24.28 -3.56
CA PHE A 242 -10.29 -22.82 -3.70
C PHE A 242 -8.92 -22.16 -3.83
N LYS A 243 -8.88 -20.90 -4.29
CA LYS A 243 -7.63 -20.15 -4.40
C LYS A 243 -6.89 -20.14 -3.06
N TYR A 244 -5.64 -20.59 -3.09
CA TYR A 244 -4.77 -20.66 -1.92
C TYR A 244 -4.55 -19.27 -1.31
N MET A 245 -4.70 -19.18 0.01
CA MET A 245 -4.40 -18.00 0.82
C MET A 245 -3.05 -18.20 1.53
N GLU A 246 -1.99 -17.60 0.98
CA GLU A 246 -0.73 -17.53 1.71
C GLU A 246 -0.87 -16.62 2.94
N MET A 247 -0.37 -17.06 4.09
CA MET A 247 -0.33 -16.29 5.32
C MET A 247 0.98 -15.51 5.43
N PRO A 248 1.03 -14.31 6.01
CA PRO A 248 -0.07 -13.48 6.45
C PRO A 248 -0.69 -12.64 5.32
N ASN A 249 -0.30 -12.87 4.07
CA ASN A 249 -0.70 -12.04 2.95
C ASN A 249 -1.05 -12.92 1.75
N ALA A 250 -2.31 -12.85 1.33
CA ALA A 250 -2.88 -13.71 0.32
C ALA A 250 -3.03 -13.03 -1.06
N TYR A 251 -2.69 -11.76 -1.25
CA TYR A 251 -2.72 -11.18 -2.61
C TYR A 251 -1.58 -11.72 -3.47
N TYR A 252 -1.87 -12.10 -4.71
CA TYR A 252 -0.96 -12.84 -5.59
C TYR A 252 -0.68 -12.12 -6.92
N ALA A 253 -0.94 -10.82 -6.95
CA ALA A 253 -0.63 -9.91 -8.04
C ALA A 253 -0.14 -8.55 -7.51
N ILE A 254 0.50 -7.76 -8.38
CA ILE A 254 0.94 -6.40 -8.04
C ILE A 254 -0.28 -5.50 -7.75
N LEU A 255 -1.35 -5.71 -8.51
CA LEU A 255 -2.62 -4.98 -8.49
C LEU A 255 -3.78 -5.97 -8.27
N PRO A 256 -4.12 -6.30 -7.01
CA PRO A 256 -5.19 -7.25 -6.71
C PRO A 256 -6.57 -6.58 -6.70
N PHE A 257 -7.53 -7.13 -7.44
CA PHE A 257 -8.92 -6.67 -7.48
C PHE A 257 -9.89 -7.86 -7.47
N ASP A 258 -10.61 -8.01 -6.36
CA ASP A 258 -11.68 -8.99 -6.21
C ASP A 258 -13.05 -8.29 -6.23
N LYS A 259 -14.05 -8.90 -6.88
CA LYS A 259 -15.44 -8.46 -6.89
C LYS A 259 -16.00 -8.45 -5.46
N VAL A 260 -16.76 -7.40 -5.14
CA VAL A 260 -17.58 -7.33 -3.93
C VAL A 260 -19.03 -7.09 -4.32
N LEU A 261 -19.92 -7.95 -3.84
CA LEU A 261 -21.31 -8.03 -4.26
C LEU A 261 -22.29 -7.81 -3.10
N VAL A 262 -23.44 -7.23 -3.41
CA VAL A 262 -24.68 -7.29 -2.60
C VAL A 262 -25.73 -7.99 -3.44
N GLY A 263 -26.07 -9.23 -3.07
CA GLY A 263 -26.76 -10.14 -4.00
C GLY A 263 -25.91 -10.34 -5.25
N ASP A 264 -26.50 -10.15 -6.44
CA ASP A 264 -25.79 -10.23 -7.72
C ASP A 264 -25.19 -8.88 -8.17
N LYS A 265 -25.43 -7.79 -7.43
CA LYS A 265 -24.97 -6.45 -7.80
C LYS A 265 -23.52 -6.26 -7.38
N LEU A 266 -22.64 -5.95 -8.33
CA LEU A 266 -21.30 -5.43 -8.04
C LEU A 266 -21.41 -4.06 -7.37
N VAL A 267 -20.87 -3.94 -6.15
CA VAL A 267 -20.87 -2.69 -5.36
C VAL A 267 -19.48 -2.15 -5.09
N GLY A 268 -18.44 -2.78 -5.62
CA GLY A 268 -17.08 -2.31 -5.47
C GLY A 268 -16.03 -3.41 -5.60
N LEU A 269 -14.80 -3.05 -5.26
CA LEU A 269 -13.63 -3.91 -5.40
C LEU A 269 -12.87 -4.04 -4.09
N SER A 270 -12.53 -5.27 -3.73
CA SER A 270 -11.62 -5.59 -2.65
C SER A 270 -10.18 -5.67 -3.17
N THR A 271 -9.23 -5.32 -2.32
CA THR A 271 -7.80 -5.29 -2.60
C THR A 271 -7.02 -5.64 -1.33
N TYR A 272 -5.81 -6.19 -1.50
CA TYR A 272 -4.87 -6.45 -0.40
C TYR A 272 -5.44 -7.28 0.76
N THR A 273 -5.74 -8.55 0.50
CA THR A 273 -6.16 -9.54 1.50
C THR A 273 -5.01 -9.97 2.41
N VAL A 274 -5.16 -9.79 3.72
CA VAL A 274 -4.16 -10.15 4.74
C VAL A 274 -4.80 -10.73 6.00
N TYR A 275 -3.97 -11.41 6.78
CA TYR A 275 -4.23 -11.82 8.15
C TYR A 275 -3.25 -11.09 9.08
N THR A 276 -3.73 -10.58 10.22
CA THR A 276 -2.83 -10.10 11.27
C THR A 276 -3.25 -10.61 12.63
N VAL A 277 -2.28 -10.81 13.52
CA VAL A 277 -2.52 -11.28 14.89
C VAL A 277 -3.27 -10.25 15.74
N ASN A 278 -3.18 -8.96 15.39
CA ASN A 278 -3.90 -7.89 16.09
C ASN A 278 -5.39 -7.96 15.78
N VAL A 279 -5.73 -8.23 14.51
CA VAL A 279 -7.10 -8.35 14.01
C VAL A 279 -7.66 -9.76 14.27
N LYS A 280 -6.81 -10.76 14.50
CA LYS A 280 -7.16 -12.18 14.73
C LYS A 280 -8.12 -12.72 13.68
N GLY A 281 -7.84 -12.45 12.42
CA GLY A 281 -8.66 -12.92 11.30
C GLY A 281 -8.25 -12.31 9.98
N TRP A 282 -8.83 -12.87 8.91
CA TRP A 282 -8.64 -12.38 7.56
C TRP A 282 -9.45 -11.12 7.33
N PHE A 283 -8.85 -10.19 6.60
CA PHE A 283 -9.50 -8.99 6.14
C PHE A 283 -8.85 -8.51 4.85
N SER A 284 -9.53 -7.60 4.16
CA SER A 284 -8.97 -6.87 3.04
C SER A 284 -9.30 -5.39 3.15
N LEU A 285 -8.58 -4.56 2.41
CA LEU A 285 -9.08 -3.22 2.10
C LEU A 285 -10.05 -3.32 0.93
N ALA A 286 -10.99 -2.40 0.83
CA ALA A 286 -11.88 -2.33 -0.31
C ALA A 286 -12.26 -0.89 -0.63
N MET A 287 -12.82 -0.71 -1.81
CA MET A 287 -13.40 0.53 -2.32
C MET A 287 -14.82 0.18 -2.75
N LEU A 288 -15.82 0.49 -1.91
CA LEU A 288 -17.22 0.19 -2.17
C LEU A 288 -18.03 1.45 -2.40
N ASP A 289 -19.11 1.36 -3.18
CA ASP A 289 -20.09 2.42 -3.35
C ASP A 289 -20.49 3.02 -2.00
N GLU A 290 -20.51 4.35 -1.89
CA GLU A 290 -20.81 5.05 -0.62
C GLU A 290 -22.17 4.72 -0.01
N SER A 291 -23.09 4.13 -0.79
CA SER A 291 -24.38 3.65 -0.32
C SER A 291 -24.32 2.39 0.55
N VAL A 292 -23.21 1.64 0.53
CA VAL A 292 -23.06 0.41 1.34
C VAL A 292 -22.76 0.79 2.78
N ALA A 293 -23.70 0.55 3.69
CA ALA A 293 -23.58 0.98 5.08
C ALA A 293 -22.51 0.21 5.89
N ASP A 294 -21.92 0.87 6.89
CA ASP A 294 -21.05 0.24 7.89
C ASP A 294 -21.75 -0.91 8.60
N GLY A 295 -21.04 -2.00 8.87
CA GLY A 295 -21.60 -3.20 9.49
C GLY A 295 -22.43 -4.10 8.57
N SER A 296 -22.68 -3.71 7.32
CA SER A 296 -23.40 -4.55 6.34
C SER A 296 -22.59 -5.80 6.00
N GLU A 297 -23.30 -6.90 5.71
CA GLU A 297 -22.70 -8.08 5.09
C GLU A 297 -22.64 -7.91 3.56
N VAL A 298 -21.49 -8.24 2.97
CA VAL A 298 -21.25 -8.27 1.52
C VAL A 298 -20.56 -9.58 1.15
N THR A 299 -20.65 -9.97 -0.13
CA THR A 299 -19.97 -11.16 -0.65
C THR A 299 -18.72 -10.75 -1.42
N LEU A 300 -17.56 -11.21 -0.99
CA LEU A 300 -16.33 -11.15 -1.79
C LEU A 300 -16.19 -12.43 -2.61
N VAL A 301 -15.93 -12.31 -3.91
CA VAL A 301 -15.62 -13.47 -4.75
C VAL A 301 -14.12 -13.71 -4.71
N TRP A 302 -13.70 -14.86 -4.18
CA TRP A 302 -12.28 -15.20 -4.01
C TRP A 302 -11.79 -16.19 -5.07
N GLY A 303 -10.63 -15.87 -5.66
CA GLY A 303 -10.04 -16.61 -6.77
C GLY A 303 -10.48 -16.06 -8.13
N GLU A 304 -9.92 -16.60 -9.20
CA GLU A 304 -10.14 -16.17 -10.57
C GLU A 304 -11.03 -17.16 -11.32
N GLU A 305 -11.75 -16.66 -12.31
CA GLU A 305 -12.61 -17.48 -13.18
C GLU A 305 -11.80 -18.51 -14.00
N ASN A 306 -12.50 -19.47 -14.61
CA ASN A 306 -11.94 -20.40 -15.60
C ASN A 306 -10.72 -21.23 -15.13
N GLY A 307 -10.66 -21.52 -13.84
CA GLY A 307 -9.61 -22.35 -13.26
C GLY A 307 -8.33 -21.59 -12.89
N GLY A 308 -8.33 -20.26 -12.93
CA GLY A 308 -7.12 -19.45 -12.72
C GLY A 308 -6.44 -19.03 -14.02
N SER A 309 -5.92 -17.80 -14.05
CA SER A 309 -5.09 -17.28 -15.13
C SER A 309 -3.74 -18.03 -15.25
N PRO A 310 -3.01 -17.89 -16.36
CA PRO A 310 -1.69 -18.52 -16.53
C PRO A 310 -0.56 -17.82 -15.74
N ARG A 311 -0.88 -16.93 -14.79
CA ARG A 311 0.15 -16.27 -13.97
C ARG A 311 0.91 -17.31 -13.14
N PRO A 312 2.24 -17.22 -13.02
CA PRO A 312 3.04 -18.20 -12.27
C PRO A 312 2.66 -18.35 -10.79
N THR A 313 2.02 -17.33 -10.21
CA THR A 313 1.56 -17.31 -8.81
C THR A 313 0.15 -17.89 -8.63
N VAL A 314 -0.48 -18.40 -9.70
CA VAL A 314 -1.86 -18.89 -9.71
C VAL A 314 -1.88 -20.39 -9.97
N GLU A 315 -2.12 -21.16 -8.92
CA GLU A 315 -2.45 -22.57 -9.03
C GLU A 315 -3.87 -22.76 -9.56
N ARG A 316 -4.18 -23.94 -10.14
CA ARG A 316 -5.54 -24.24 -10.61
C ARG A 316 -6.53 -24.29 -9.44
N HIS A 317 -7.65 -23.60 -9.54
CA HIS A 317 -8.62 -23.52 -8.44
C HIS A 317 -10.03 -23.22 -8.94
N VAL A 318 -11.01 -23.32 -8.05
CA VAL A 318 -12.39 -22.86 -8.27
C VAL A 318 -12.62 -21.61 -7.42
N GLN A 319 -13.48 -20.71 -7.88
CA GLN A 319 -13.88 -19.55 -7.08
C GLN A 319 -14.74 -19.97 -5.88
N THR A 320 -14.73 -19.17 -4.83
CA THR A 320 -15.71 -19.26 -3.74
C THR A 320 -16.13 -17.88 -3.29
N ASP A 321 -17.37 -17.80 -2.86
CA ASP A 321 -17.88 -16.64 -2.16
C ASP A 321 -17.41 -16.64 -0.70
N VAL A 322 -17.10 -15.45 -0.20
CA VAL A 322 -16.65 -15.18 1.16
C VAL A 322 -17.51 -14.06 1.73
N ARG A 323 -18.30 -14.37 2.76
CA ARG A 323 -19.06 -13.35 3.50
C ARG A 323 -18.07 -12.43 4.22
N CYS A 324 -18.31 -11.14 4.10
CA CYS A 324 -17.50 -10.10 4.70
C CYS A 324 -18.39 -9.08 5.41
N THR A 325 -17.98 -8.64 6.60
CA THR A 325 -18.59 -7.49 7.28
C THR A 325 -17.85 -6.21 6.91
N VAL A 326 -18.58 -5.21 6.45
CA VAL A 326 -18.04 -3.88 6.14
C VAL A 326 -17.66 -3.17 7.43
N SER A 327 -16.47 -2.55 7.45
CA SER A 327 -16.04 -1.67 8.53
C SER A 327 -15.43 -0.38 8.01
N TYR A 328 -16.00 0.75 8.43
CA TYR A 328 -15.43 2.08 8.19
C TYR A 328 -14.29 2.43 9.14
N ASN A 329 -14.19 1.69 10.24
CA ASN A 329 -13.15 1.84 11.25
C ASN A 329 -12.09 0.74 11.09
N ARG A 330 -10.94 0.95 11.73
CA ARG A 330 -9.87 -0.05 11.75
C ARG A 330 -10.27 -1.26 12.58
N LEU A 331 -9.91 -2.44 12.10
CA LEU A 331 -10.26 -3.71 12.75
C LEU A 331 -9.37 -4.07 13.95
N ASN A 332 -8.28 -3.35 14.18
CA ASN A 332 -7.33 -3.60 15.28
C ASN A 332 -7.50 -2.64 16.47
N GLU A 333 -8.57 -1.85 16.48
CA GLU A 333 -8.87 -0.86 17.54
C GLU A 333 -10.07 -1.24 18.41
N ALA A 334 -10.64 -2.43 18.19
CA ALA A 334 -11.76 -2.97 18.96
C ALA A 334 -11.33 -3.66 20.25
#